data_AF-A0A6S7I8P4-F1
#
_entry.id   AF-A0A6S7I8P4-F1
#
_cell.length_a   1.000
_cell.length_b   1.000
_cell.length_c   1.000
_cell.angle_alpha   90.00
_cell.angle_beta   90.00
_cell.angle_gamma   90.00
#
_symmetry.space_group_name_H-M   'P 1'
#
loop_
_entity.id
_entity.type
_entity.pdbx_description
1 polymer ?
#
loop_
_entity_poly.entity_id
_entity_poly.type
_entity_poly.pdbx_seq_one_letter_code
_entity_poly.pdbx_strand_id
1 'polypeptide(L)'
;MSKAKFTKEELKDKLDGSELDLSLCNLSKVPVREIASLPKATSLDLSCNILTTLPVTFSTLTQLTKLDLSKNMLTELPDDFGHLVNLLRLDLYSNKLATMPVSCVHLKRLKWLDLKENPIQTLLPNVVGDCLSAEECKRCADNMIAHLKVKNSEQERIRQRKLKEEREIEREKKVLEEANATKERELRKRQKLSEKQERRAAYEAMEKQKKLMAEEAEGKLQDEKSVNDEHVSQNGKENKRIERSRCSIMMIIVLIGLILGISGLIIYCNKNDCIFTRLKQML
;
A
#
# COMPACT_ATOMS: atom_id res chain seq x y z
N MET A 1 -24.86 -15.85 -31.27
CA MET A 1 -25.91 -16.47 -30.43
C MET A 1 -26.44 -15.43 -29.46
N SER A 2 -27.73 -15.13 -29.55
CA SER A 2 -28.39 -14.08 -28.74
C SER A 2 -28.37 -14.47 -27.26
N LYS A 3 -27.98 -13.55 -26.38
CA LYS A 3 -28.08 -13.75 -24.93
C LYS A 3 -29.57 -13.74 -24.56
N ALA A 4 -30.08 -14.82 -23.99
CA ALA A 4 -31.41 -14.82 -23.41
C ALA A 4 -31.49 -13.71 -22.35
N LYS A 5 -32.29 -12.68 -22.65
CA LYS A 5 -32.55 -11.55 -21.76
C LYS A 5 -34.00 -11.67 -21.36
N PHE A 6 -34.24 -12.22 -20.17
CA PHE A 6 -35.58 -12.36 -19.65
C PHE A 6 -36.10 -10.99 -19.18
N THR A 7 -37.33 -10.68 -19.58
CA THR A 7 -38.16 -9.63 -18.99
C THR A 7 -38.86 -10.15 -17.74
N LYS A 8 -39.39 -9.25 -16.92
CA LYS A 8 -40.12 -9.64 -15.71
C LYS A 8 -41.37 -10.44 -16.04
N GLU A 9 -42.02 -10.10 -17.14
CA GLU A 9 -43.23 -10.72 -17.66
C GLU A 9 -42.94 -12.16 -18.09
N GLU A 10 -41.89 -12.40 -18.87
CA GLU A 10 -41.47 -13.75 -19.28
C GLU A 10 -41.09 -14.65 -18.09
N LEU A 11 -40.53 -14.09 -17.01
CA LEU A 11 -40.26 -14.85 -15.80
C LEU A 11 -41.53 -15.23 -15.02
N LYS A 12 -42.59 -14.43 -15.09
CA LYS A 12 -43.87 -14.78 -14.45
C LYS A 12 -44.52 -15.98 -15.13
N ASP A 13 -44.39 -16.08 -16.44
CA ASP A 13 -44.96 -17.21 -17.20
C ASP A 13 -44.24 -18.54 -16.89
N LYS A 14 -42.99 -18.45 -16.41
CA LYS A 14 -42.17 -19.58 -15.96
C LYS A 14 -42.27 -19.88 -14.46
N LEU A 15 -43.09 -19.12 -13.73
CA LEU A 15 -43.31 -19.29 -12.30
C LEU A 15 -44.54 -20.16 -12.07
N ASP A 16 -44.33 -21.40 -11.63
CA ASP A 16 -45.41 -22.28 -11.18
C ASP A 16 -45.45 -22.32 -9.64
N GLY A 17 -46.49 -21.72 -9.06
CA GLY A 17 -46.64 -21.57 -7.62
C GLY A 17 -45.49 -20.78 -6.99
N SER A 18 -44.47 -21.49 -6.49
CA SER A 18 -43.26 -20.93 -5.87
C SER A 18 -41.96 -21.30 -6.59
N GLU A 19 -42.07 -22.05 -7.68
CA GLU A 19 -40.97 -22.61 -8.43
C GLU A 19 -40.79 -21.87 -9.74
N LEU A 20 -39.61 -21.27 -9.91
CA LEU A 20 -39.22 -20.57 -11.11
C LEU A 20 -38.26 -21.46 -11.90
N ASP A 21 -38.73 -21.96 -13.05
CA ASP A 21 -37.96 -22.84 -13.92
C ASP A 21 -37.25 -22.04 -15.03
N LEU A 22 -35.93 -21.93 -14.88
CA LEU A 22 -35.01 -21.37 -15.86
C LEU A 22 -33.98 -22.40 -16.33
N SER A 23 -34.31 -23.70 -16.20
CA SER A 23 -33.50 -24.78 -16.72
C SER A 23 -33.45 -24.75 -18.25
N LEU A 24 -32.38 -25.27 -18.85
CA LEU A 24 -32.23 -25.44 -20.31
C LEU A 24 -32.42 -24.15 -21.15
N CYS A 25 -32.23 -22.98 -20.55
CA CYS A 25 -32.46 -21.69 -21.21
C CYS A 25 -31.21 -21.12 -21.90
N ASN A 26 -30.11 -21.88 -21.98
CA ASN A 26 -28.80 -21.44 -22.50
C ASN A 26 -28.31 -20.13 -21.84
N LEU A 27 -28.60 -19.97 -20.55
CA LEU A 27 -28.21 -18.80 -19.78
C LEU A 27 -26.69 -18.76 -19.57
N SER A 28 -26.07 -17.64 -19.97
CA SER A 28 -24.68 -17.30 -19.61
C SER A 28 -24.59 -16.35 -18.43
N LYS A 29 -25.71 -15.71 -18.05
CA LYS A 29 -25.83 -14.82 -16.89
C LYS A 29 -27.21 -14.96 -16.28
N VAL A 30 -27.29 -14.90 -14.96
CA VAL A 30 -28.56 -14.96 -14.22
C VAL A 30 -29.24 -13.58 -14.21
N PRO A 31 -30.55 -13.46 -14.55
CA PRO A 31 -31.33 -12.22 -14.46
C PRO A 31 -31.75 -11.93 -13.00
N VAL A 32 -30.76 -11.66 -12.14
CA VAL A 32 -30.99 -11.55 -10.68
C VAL A 32 -31.97 -10.45 -10.32
N ARG A 33 -31.94 -9.30 -11.02
CA ARG A 33 -32.83 -8.17 -10.73
C ARG A 33 -34.29 -8.55 -10.96
N GLU A 34 -34.55 -9.26 -12.05
CA GLU A 34 -35.88 -9.68 -12.45
C GLU A 34 -36.40 -10.78 -11.50
N ILE A 35 -35.55 -11.75 -11.14
CA ILE A 35 -35.89 -12.80 -10.14
C ILE A 35 -36.16 -12.19 -8.76
N ALA A 36 -35.36 -11.22 -8.32
CA ALA A 36 -35.55 -10.53 -7.04
C ALA A 36 -36.91 -9.80 -6.97
N SER A 37 -37.47 -9.41 -8.12
CA SER A 37 -38.78 -8.76 -8.20
C SER A 37 -39.97 -9.72 -8.07
N LEU A 38 -39.71 -11.02 -7.95
CA LEU A 38 -40.69 -12.10 -7.78
C LEU A 38 -40.57 -12.72 -6.38
N PRO A 39 -41.13 -12.09 -5.33
CA PRO A 39 -40.95 -12.54 -3.94
C PRO A 39 -41.57 -13.92 -3.66
N LYS A 40 -42.47 -14.41 -4.52
CA LYS A 40 -43.07 -15.75 -4.42
C LYS A 40 -42.14 -16.87 -4.91
N ALA A 41 -41.11 -16.54 -5.71
CA ALA A 41 -40.15 -17.51 -6.22
C ALA A 41 -39.18 -17.92 -5.11
N THR A 42 -39.48 -19.04 -4.44
CA THR A 42 -38.65 -19.61 -3.35
C THR A 42 -37.89 -20.86 -3.77
N SER A 43 -38.26 -21.47 -4.89
CA SER A 43 -37.52 -22.54 -5.56
C SER A 43 -37.05 -22.01 -6.90
N LEU A 44 -35.76 -22.09 -7.19
CA LEU A 44 -35.16 -21.61 -8.43
C LEU A 44 -34.37 -22.73 -9.08
N ASP A 45 -34.78 -23.11 -10.29
CA ASP A 45 -34.05 -24.05 -11.13
C ASP A 45 -33.28 -23.29 -12.21
N LEU A 46 -31.95 -23.37 -12.15
CA LEU A 46 -31.00 -22.84 -13.13
C LEU A 46 -30.15 -23.97 -13.73
N SER A 47 -30.60 -25.21 -13.62
CA SER A 47 -29.87 -26.39 -14.09
C SER A 47 -29.72 -26.41 -15.61
N CYS A 48 -28.72 -27.17 -16.08
CA CYS A 48 -28.50 -27.38 -17.52
C CYS A 48 -28.35 -26.06 -18.33
N ASN A 49 -27.64 -25.09 -17.78
CA ASN A 49 -27.29 -23.83 -18.45
C ASN A 49 -25.78 -23.77 -18.72
N ILE A 50 -25.30 -22.62 -19.20
CA ILE A 50 -23.87 -22.38 -19.50
C ILE A 50 -23.26 -21.35 -18.54
N LEU A 51 -23.72 -21.34 -17.28
CA LEU A 51 -23.23 -20.41 -16.27
C LEU A 51 -21.81 -20.79 -15.86
N THR A 52 -20.87 -19.85 -15.98
CA THR A 52 -19.48 -20.01 -15.52
C THR A 52 -19.23 -19.36 -14.17
N THR A 53 -19.97 -18.29 -13.86
CA THR A 53 -19.96 -17.60 -12.58
C THR A 53 -21.36 -17.10 -12.23
N LEU A 54 -21.58 -16.78 -10.96
CA LEU A 54 -22.76 -16.05 -10.51
C LEU A 54 -22.37 -14.59 -10.21
N PRO A 55 -23.23 -13.60 -10.50
CA PRO A 55 -22.96 -12.22 -10.13
C PRO A 55 -22.96 -12.05 -8.61
N VAL A 56 -22.19 -11.08 -8.09
CA VAL A 56 -22.16 -10.75 -6.65
C VAL A 56 -23.54 -10.41 -6.08
N THR A 57 -24.44 -9.89 -6.91
CA THR A 57 -25.82 -9.59 -6.53
C THR A 57 -26.68 -10.84 -6.34
N PHE A 58 -26.24 -12.02 -6.75
CA PHE A 58 -27.00 -13.27 -6.60
C PHE A 58 -27.38 -13.55 -5.14
N SER A 59 -26.50 -13.19 -4.21
CA SER A 59 -26.71 -13.31 -2.76
C SER A 59 -27.85 -12.43 -2.22
N THR A 60 -28.41 -11.52 -3.02
CA THR A 60 -29.60 -10.73 -2.66
C THR A 60 -30.91 -11.53 -2.69
N LEU A 61 -30.92 -12.70 -3.34
CA LEU A 61 -32.08 -13.59 -3.46
C LEU A 61 -32.36 -14.38 -2.17
N THR A 62 -32.42 -13.68 -1.05
CA THR A 62 -32.54 -14.25 0.31
C THR A 62 -33.85 -14.99 0.57
N GLN A 63 -34.85 -14.83 -0.31
CA GLN A 63 -36.11 -15.58 -0.27
C GLN A 63 -35.97 -17.04 -0.69
N LEU A 64 -34.87 -17.43 -1.34
CA LEU A 64 -34.68 -18.77 -1.86
C LEU A 64 -34.52 -19.80 -0.74
N THR A 65 -35.23 -20.92 -0.92
CA THR A 65 -35.19 -22.11 -0.04
C THR A 65 -34.69 -23.34 -0.78
N LYS A 66 -34.87 -23.40 -2.10
CA LYS A 66 -34.32 -24.45 -2.96
C LYS A 66 -33.65 -23.77 -4.15
N LEU A 67 -32.44 -24.23 -4.47
CA LEU A 67 -31.67 -23.73 -5.59
C LEU A 67 -31.01 -24.90 -6.30
N ASP A 68 -31.31 -25.05 -7.58
CA ASP A 68 -30.65 -26.00 -8.46
C ASP A 68 -29.75 -25.24 -9.44
N LEU A 69 -28.45 -25.52 -9.38
CA LEU A 69 -27.41 -25.00 -10.27
C LEU A 69 -26.66 -26.16 -10.95
N SER A 70 -27.24 -27.36 -10.94
CA SER A 70 -26.61 -28.56 -11.48
C SER A 70 -26.34 -28.45 -12.99
N LYS A 71 -25.36 -29.19 -13.48
CA LYS A 71 -24.99 -29.27 -14.89
C LYS A 71 -24.73 -27.89 -15.51
N ASN A 72 -23.90 -27.10 -14.83
CA ASN A 72 -23.39 -25.82 -15.30
C ASN A 72 -21.85 -25.90 -15.40
N MET A 73 -21.18 -24.76 -15.59
CA MET A 73 -19.73 -24.67 -15.66
C MET A 73 -19.17 -23.77 -14.56
N LEU A 74 -19.84 -23.72 -13.39
CA LEU A 74 -19.46 -22.82 -12.31
C LEU A 74 -18.07 -23.17 -11.77
N THR A 75 -17.14 -22.23 -11.83
CA THR A 75 -15.78 -22.41 -11.28
C THR A 75 -15.69 -21.98 -9.82
N GLU A 76 -16.52 -21.03 -9.43
CA GLU A 76 -16.61 -20.48 -8.08
C GLU A 76 -18.03 -19.98 -7.77
N LEU A 77 -18.33 -19.87 -6.48
CA LEU A 77 -19.51 -19.17 -5.99
C LEU A 77 -19.07 -17.81 -5.41
N PRO A 78 -19.93 -16.78 -5.44
CA PRO A 78 -19.64 -15.48 -4.85
C PRO A 78 -19.24 -15.58 -3.37
N ASP A 79 -18.33 -14.71 -2.93
CA ASP A 79 -17.88 -14.68 -1.53
C ASP A 79 -19.03 -14.50 -0.55
N ASP A 80 -20.11 -13.81 -0.95
CA ASP A 80 -21.30 -13.52 -0.16
C ASP A 80 -22.41 -14.58 -0.28
N PHE A 81 -22.15 -15.75 -0.89
CA PHE A 81 -23.19 -16.76 -1.15
C PHE A 81 -23.90 -17.24 0.13
N GLY A 82 -23.21 -17.17 1.28
CA GLY A 82 -23.76 -17.44 2.60
C GLY A 82 -24.94 -16.56 3.05
N HIS A 83 -25.22 -15.44 2.39
CA HIS A 83 -26.38 -14.60 2.71
C HIS A 83 -27.72 -15.25 2.37
N LEU A 84 -27.73 -16.33 1.59
CA LEU A 84 -28.92 -17.14 1.29
C LEU A 84 -29.34 -18.01 2.50
N VAL A 85 -29.51 -17.38 3.66
CA VAL A 85 -29.71 -18.03 4.98
C VAL A 85 -30.94 -18.93 5.08
N ASN A 86 -31.87 -18.81 4.12
CA ASN A 86 -33.10 -19.59 4.05
C ASN A 86 -32.97 -20.87 3.21
N LEU A 87 -31.83 -21.11 2.55
CA LEU A 87 -31.61 -22.30 1.75
C LEU A 87 -31.72 -23.57 2.59
N LEU A 88 -32.56 -24.48 2.12
CA LEU A 88 -32.77 -25.84 2.62
C LEU A 88 -32.14 -26.86 1.67
N ARG A 89 -32.15 -26.59 0.36
CA ARG A 89 -31.60 -27.47 -0.67
C ARG A 89 -30.75 -26.69 -1.66
N LEU A 90 -29.53 -27.16 -1.91
CA LEU A 90 -28.61 -26.60 -2.88
C LEU A 90 -28.02 -27.72 -3.73
N ASP A 91 -28.30 -27.68 -5.04
CA ASP A 91 -27.71 -28.62 -6.01
C ASP A 91 -26.65 -27.94 -6.84
N LEU A 92 -25.43 -28.48 -6.76
CA LEU A 92 -24.26 -28.03 -7.51
C LEU A 92 -23.64 -29.19 -8.28
N TYR A 93 -24.36 -30.30 -8.45
CA TYR A 93 -23.94 -31.48 -9.19
C TYR A 93 -23.39 -31.10 -10.57
N SER A 94 -22.26 -31.67 -10.97
CA SER A 94 -21.64 -31.46 -12.28
C SER A 94 -21.39 -29.99 -12.60
N ASN A 95 -20.43 -29.42 -11.86
CA ASN A 95 -19.87 -28.09 -12.09
C ASN A 95 -18.33 -28.17 -12.09
N LYS A 96 -17.63 -27.04 -11.94
CA LYS A 96 -16.16 -26.96 -11.91
C LYS A 96 -15.65 -26.36 -10.59
N LEU A 97 -16.41 -26.51 -9.51
CA LEU A 97 -16.09 -25.96 -8.20
C LEU A 97 -14.91 -26.70 -7.57
N ALA A 98 -13.83 -25.98 -7.30
CA ALA A 98 -12.72 -26.50 -6.52
C ALA A 98 -12.88 -26.25 -5.01
N THR A 99 -13.61 -25.21 -4.63
CA THR A 99 -13.82 -24.84 -3.23
C THR A 99 -15.22 -24.23 -3.02
N MET A 100 -15.66 -24.22 -1.76
CA MET A 100 -16.85 -23.48 -1.32
C MET A 100 -16.44 -22.21 -0.56
N PRO A 101 -17.14 -21.08 -0.72
CA PRO A 101 -16.82 -19.84 -0.02
C PRO A 101 -17.08 -19.99 1.48
N VAL A 102 -16.26 -19.34 2.29
CA VAL A 102 -16.31 -19.47 3.76
C VAL A 102 -17.62 -18.91 4.34
N SER A 103 -18.25 -17.95 3.65
CA SER A 103 -19.56 -17.42 4.04
C SER A 103 -20.65 -18.49 4.08
N CYS A 104 -20.53 -19.59 3.33
CA CYS A 104 -21.50 -20.68 3.35
C CYS A 104 -21.69 -21.30 4.75
N VAL A 105 -20.79 -21.05 5.72
CA VAL A 105 -21.00 -21.37 7.14
C VAL A 105 -22.31 -20.80 7.71
N HIS A 106 -22.86 -19.74 7.11
CA HIS A 106 -24.11 -19.11 7.51
C HIS A 106 -25.37 -19.82 7.00
N LEU A 107 -25.24 -20.80 6.10
CA LEU A 107 -26.34 -21.62 5.56
C LEU A 107 -26.82 -22.67 6.60
N LYS A 108 -27.17 -22.22 7.80
CA LYS A 108 -27.53 -23.07 8.97
C LYS A 108 -28.78 -23.94 8.75
N ARG A 109 -29.58 -23.60 7.74
CA ARG A 109 -30.82 -24.31 7.40
C ARG A 109 -30.61 -25.36 6.30
N LEU A 110 -29.42 -25.43 5.70
CA LEU A 110 -29.14 -26.34 4.59
C LEU A 110 -29.27 -27.78 5.07
N LYS A 111 -30.12 -28.56 4.40
CA LYS A 111 -30.41 -29.97 4.71
C LYS A 111 -30.04 -30.91 3.57
N TRP A 112 -29.71 -30.38 2.41
CA TRP A 112 -29.37 -31.16 1.23
C TRP A 112 -28.36 -30.38 0.40
N LEU A 113 -27.24 -31.02 0.13
CA LEU A 113 -26.15 -30.49 -0.70
C LEU A 113 -25.60 -31.61 -1.59
N ASP A 114 -25.58 -31.39 -2.89
CA ASP A 114 -24.86 -32.23 -3.84
C ASP A 114 -23.74 -31.42 -4.49
N LEU A 115 -22.53 -31.98 -4.43
CA LEU A 115 -21.29 -31.43 -4.96
C LEU A 115 -20.54 -32.46 -5.82
N LYS A 116 -21.17 -33.57 -6.21
CA LYS A 116 -20.54 -34.58 -7.05
C LYS A 116 -20.21 -34.00 -8.41
N GLU A 117 -19.30 -34.68 -9.11
CA GLU A 117 -18.84 -34.25 -10.45
C GLU A 117 -18.26 -32.83 -10.42
N ASN A 118 -17.63 -32.46 -9.29
CA ASN A 118 -16.85 -31.24 -9.13
C ASN A 118 -15.44 -31.59 -8.64
N PRO A 119 -14.42 -30.76 -8.97
CA PRO A 119 -13.07 -30.93 -8.43
C PRO A 119 -13.00 -30.95 -6.88
N ILE A 120 -13.93 -30.30 -6.18
CA ILE A 120 -13.98 -30.34 -4.71
C ILE A 120 -14.22 -31.76 -4.15
N GLN A 121 -14.88 -32.64 -4.90
CA GLN A 121 -15.12 -34.02 -4.47
C GLN A 121 -13.80 -34.80 -4.32
N THR A 122 -12.83 -34.58 -5.23
CA THR A 122 -11.52 -35.24 -5.14
C THR A 122 -10.61 -34.60 -4.08
N LEU A 123 -10.78 -33.30 -3.82
CA LEU A 123 -10.04 -32.58 -2.78
C LEU A 123 -10.53 -32.90 -1.37
N LEU A 124 -11.85 -33.08 -1.20
CA LEU A 124 -12.51 -33.30 0.09
C LEU A 124 -13.49 -34.49 0.05
N PRO A 125 -13.03 -35.71 -0.29
CA PRO A 125 -13.92 -36.86 -0.52
C PRO A 125 -14.73 -37.23 0.74
N ASN A 126 -14.11 -37.16 1.92
CA ASN A 126 -14.77 -37.46 3.18
C ASN A 126 -15.81 -36.40 3.60
N VAL A 127 -15.68 -35.18 3.07
CA VAL A 127 -16.63 -34.09 3.36
C VAL A 127 -17.82 -34.18 2.42
N VAL A 128 -17.56 -34.37 1.11
CA VAL A 128 -18.58 -34.39 0.06
C VAL A 128 -19.35 -35.71 0.03
N GLY A 129 -18.66 -36.86 0.09
CA GLY A 129 -19.28 -38.17 -0.05
C GLY A 129 -19.94 -38.41 -1.43
N ASP A 130 -20.82 -39.41 -1.49
CA ASP A 130 -21.41 -39.89 -2.75
C ASP A 130 -22.87 -39.47 -2.99
N CYS A 131 -23.53 -38.83 -2.01
CA CYS A 131 -24.89 -38.23 -2.11
C CYS A 131 -25.87 -39.07 -2.97
N LEU A 132 -25.94 -40.39 -2.73
CA LEU A 132 -26.86 -41.31 -3.42
C LEU A 132 -28.22 -41.39 -2.72
N SER A 133 -28.27 -41.10 -1.42
CA SER A 133 -29.51 -40.99 -0.63
C SER A 133 -29.71 -39.60 -0.05
N ALA A 134 -30.96 -39.29 0.35
CA ALA A 134 -31.27 -38.05 1.04
C ALA A 134 -30.47 -37.89 2.36
N GLU A 135 -30.17 -38.98 3.08
CA GLU A 135 -29.33 -38.91 4.28
C GLU A 135 -27.87 -38.58 3.94
N GLU A 136 -27.34 -39.12 2.84
CA GLU A 136 -25.96 -38.85 2.41
C GLU A 136 -25.79 -37.39 1.95
N CYS A 137 -26.74 -36.85 1.18
CA CYS A 137 -26.72 -35.45 0.78
C CYS A 137 -26.90 -34.49 1.96
N LYS A 138 -27.68 -34.90 2.97
CA LYS A 138 -27.76 -34.17 4.24
C LYS A 138 -26.43 -34.20 4.97
N ARG A 139 -25.77 -35.37 5.03
CA ARG A 139 -24.46 -35.52 5.65
C ARG A 139 -23.39 -34.68 4.94
N CYS A 140 -23.42 -34.61 3.61
CA CYS A 140 -22.59 -33.71 2.81
C CYS A 140 -22.77 -32.25 3.26
N ALA A 141 -24.02 -31.79 3.39
CA ALA A 141 -24.32 -30.44 3.87
C ALA A 141 -23.74 -30.20 5.28
N ASP A 142 -24.03 -31.09 6.23
CA ASP A 142 -23.57 -30.97 7.62
C ASP A 142 -22.02 -30.96 7.71
N ASN A 143 -21.37 -31.90 7.01
CA ASN A 143 -19.91 -32.02 6.96
C ASN A 143 -19.25 -30.79 6.33
N MET A 144 -19.81 -30.28 5.23
CA MET A 144 -19.28 -29.10 4.55
C MET A 144 -19.40 -27.86 5.44
N ILE A 145 -20.54 -27.65 6.11
CA ILE A 145 -20.71 -26.54 7.06
C ILE A 145 -19.71 -26.67 8.23
N ALA A 146 -19.49 -27.88 8.75
CA ALA A 146 -18.50 -28.12 9.79
C ALA A 146 -17.07 -27.82 9.31
N HIS A 147 -16.69 -28.28 8.11
CA HIS A 147 -15.39 -27.99 7.50
C HIS A 147 -15.17 -26.48 7.32
N LEU A 148 -16.16 -25.78 6.76
CA LEU A 148 -16.09 -24.33 6.59
C LEU A 148 -16.03 -23.57 7.91
N LYS A 149 -16.67 -24.07 8.97
CA LYS A 149 -16.58 -23.47 10.31
C LYS A 149 -15.16 -23.51 10.87
N VAL A 150 -14.45 -24.64 10.67
CA VAL A 150 -13.03 -24.76 11.07
C VAL A 150 -12.18 -23.80 10.25
N LYS A 151 -12.36 -23.78 8.92
CA LYS A 151 -11.64 -22.87 8.01
C LYS A 151 -11.88 -21.39 8.36
N ASN A 152 -13.12 -21.01 8.67
CA ASN A 152 -13.48 -19.65 9.09
C ASN A 152 -12.77 -19.27 10.40
N SER A 153 -12.77 -20.19 11.38
CA SER A 153 -12.11 -19.96 12.67
C SER A 153 -10.60 -19.80 12.51
N GLU A 154 -9.98 -20.58 11.61
CA GLU A 154 -8.56 -20.47 11.30
C GLU A 154 -8.22 -19.14 10.61
N GLN A 155 -9.01 -18.75 9.60
CA GLN A 155 -8.86 -17.46 8.93
C GLN A 155 -8.98 -16.29 9.91
N GLU A 156 -9.96 -16.33 10.82
CA GLU A 156 -10.12 -15.29 11.83
C GLU A 156 -8.93 -15.25 12.80
N ARG A 157 -8.40 -16.40 13.23
CA ARG A 157 -7.18 -16.44 14.06
C ARG A 157 -5.98 -15.82 13.35
N ILE A 158 -5.80 -16.11 12.06
CA ILE A 158 -4.73 -15.52 11.25
C ILE A 158 -4.93 -14.00 11.14
N ARG A 159 -6.17 -13.55 10.89
CA ARG A 159 -6.51 -12.12 10.80
C ARG A 159 -6.19 -11.38 12.10
N GLN A 160 -6.54 -11.97 13.25
CA GLN A 160 -6.28 -11.39 14.57
C GLN A 160 -4.78 -11.32 14.89
N ARG A 161 -4.00 -12.34 14.50
CA ARG A 161 -2.53 -12.32 14.65
C ARG A 161 -1.90 -11.20 13.82
N LYS A 162 -2.25 -11.11 12.54
CA LYS A 162 -1.75 -10.04 11.64
C LYS A 162 -2.06 -8.65 12.18
N LEU A 163 -3.29 -8.42 12.67
CA LEU A 163 -3.67 -7.14 13.26
C LEU A 163 -2.87 -6.83 14.54
N LYS A 164 -2.56 -7.84 15.35
CA LYS A 164 -1.74 -7.65 16.56
C LYS A 164 -0.30 -7.30 16.20
N GLU A 165 0.30 -8.02 15.24
CA GLU A 165 1.64 -7.77 14.73
C GLU A 165 1.76 -6.36 14.12
N GLU A 166 0.78 -5.96 13.30
CA GLU A 166 0.73 -4.61 12.71
C GLU A 166 0.67 -3.51 13.79
N ARG A 167 -0.14 -3.71 14.83
CA ARG A 167 -0.22 -2.78 15.97
C ARG A 167 1.07 -2.71 16.78
N GLU A 168 1.80 -3.81 16.89
CA GLU A 168 3.08 -3.87 17.60
C GLU A 168 4.15 -3.11 16.82
N ILE A 169 4.26 -3.38 15.51
CA ILE A 169 5.15 -2.65 14.59
C ILE A 169 4.85 -1.15 14.62
N GLU A 170 3.57 -0.75 14.62
CA GLU A 170 3.19 0.65 14.67
C GLU A 170 3.60 1.32 15.99
N ARG A 171 3.48 0.61 17.12
CA ARG A 171 3.92 1.10 18.44
C ARG A 171 5.43 1.26 18.49
N GLU A 172 6.18 0.26 18.04
CA GLU A 172 7.65 0.32 17.98
C GLU A 172 8.12 1.47 17.10
N LYS A 173 7.47 1.68 15.94
CA LYS A 173 7.76 2.80 15.06
C LYS A 173 7.53 4.15 15.75
N LYS A 174 6.43 4.30 16.49
CA LYS A 174 6.13 5.53 17.27
C LYS A 174 7.18 5.79 18.35
N VAL A 175 7.56 4.76 19.12
CA VAL A 175 8.60 4.86 20.15
C VAL A 175 9.95 5.25 19.51
N LEU A 176 10.31 4.65 18.38
CA LEU A 176 11.53 4.99 17.65
C LEU A 176 11.51 6.44 17.14
N GLU A 177 10.38 6.89 16.62
CA GLU A 177 10.18 8.26 16.15
C GLU A 177 10.31 9.28 17.28
N GLU A 178 9.69 9.02 18.43
CA GLU A 178 9.80 9.86 19.63
C GLU A 178 11.23 9.90 20.18
N ALA A 179 11.93 8.75 20.19
CA ALA A 179 13.33 8.67 20.60
C ALA A 179 14.24 9.48 19.67
N ASN A 180 14.03 9.38 18.35
CA ASN A 180 14.78 10.15 17.36
C ASN A 180 14.53 11.65 17.50
N ALA A 181 13.27 12.07 17.67
CA ALA A 181 12.92 13.46 17.92
C ALA A 181 13.56 14.00 19.20
N THR A 182 13.62 13.18 20.26
CA THR A 182 14.27 13.55 21.53
C THR A 182 15.77 13.72 21.36
N LYS A 183 16.45 12.76 20.70
CA LYS A 183 17.88 12.85 20.36
C LYS A 183 18.20 14.10 19.53
N GLU A 184 17.37 14.42 18.55
CA GLU A 184 17.56 15.61 17.72
C GLU A 184 17.40 16.90 18.53
N ARG A 185 16.42 16.97 19.44
CA ARG A 185 16.25 18.11 20.34
C ARG A 185 17.45 18.31 21.26
N GLU A 186 18.00 17.22 21.82
CA GLU A 186 19.22 17.29 22.64
C GLU A 186 20.45 17.72 21.84
N LEU A 187 20.63 17.19 20.63
CA LEU A 187 21.72 17.58 19.74
C LEU A 187 21.64 19.08 19.42
N ARG A 188 20.46 19.58 19.05
CA ARG A 188 20.24 21.02 18.79
C ARG A 188 20.54 21.88 20.03
N LYS A 189 20.20 21.40 21.24
CA LYS A 189 20.54 22.11 22.50
C LYS A 189 22.05 22.16 22.73
N ARG A 190 22.77 21.05 22.51
CA ARG A 190 24.23 20.98 22.64
C ARG A 190 24.95 21.87 21.63
N GLN A 191 24.51 21.86 20.37
CA GLN A 191 25.04 22.74 19.31
C GLN A 191 24.90 24.22 19.68
N LYS A 192 23.70 24.64 20.11
CA LYS A 192 23.47 26.03 20.55
C LYS A 192 24.34 26.43 21.75
N LEU A 193 24.60 25.49 22.67
CA LEU A 193 25.47 25.74 23.81
C LEU A 193 26.94 25.88 23.38
N SER A 194 27.43 24.99 22.51
CA SER A 194 28.79 25.06 21.93
C SER A 194 29.01 26.36 21.18
N GLU A 195 28.07 26.73 20.29
CA GLU A 195 28.14 27.97 19.53
C GLU A 195 28.17 29.21 20.45
N LYS A 196 27.38 29.20 21.53
CA LYS A 196 27.41 30.27 22.54
C LYS A 196 28.74 30.33 23.29
N GLN A 197 29.36 29.19 23.60
CA GLN A 197 30.68 29.14 24.25
C GLN A 197 31.77 29.62 23.30
N GLU A 198 31.77 29.19 22.04
CA GLU A 198 32.71 29.64 21.00
C GLU A 198 32.62 31.15 20.77
N ARG A 199 31.40 31.70 20.67
CA ARG A 199 31.19 33.16 20.55
C ARG A 199 31.74 33.93 21.75
N ARG A 200 31.57 33.41 22.98
CA ARG A 200 32.12 34.03 24.20
C ARG A 200 33.65 33.97 24.20
N ALA A 201 34.23 32.82 23.89
CA ALA A 201 35.69 32.65 23.81
C ALA A 201 36.31 33.55 22.73
N ALA A 202 35.65 33.70 21.57
CA ALA A 202 36.09 34.61 20.52
C ALA A 202 36.05 36.08 20.96
N TYR A 203 35.01 36.49 21.69
CA TYR A 203 34.92 37.84 22.26
C TYR A 203 36.05 38.10 23.27
N GLU A 204 36.29 37.17 24.20
CA GLU A 204 37.37 37.27 25.18
C GLU A 204 38.76 37.28 24.52
N ALA A 205 38.96 36.50 23.45
CA ALA A 205 40.20 36.49 22.68
C ALA A 205 40.43 37.82 21.96
N MET A 206 39.39 38.39 21.33
CA MET A 206 39.46 39.71 20.71
C MET A 206 39.78 40.80 21.75
N GLU A 207 39.20 40.72 22.94
CA GLU A 207 39.48 41.68 24.01
C GLU A 207 40.92 41.58 24.53
N LYS A 208 41.44 40.36 24.73
CA LYS A 208 42.86 40.13 25.04
C LYS A 208 43.78 40.66 23.95
N GLN A 209 43.48 40.40 22.68
CA GLN A 209 44.27 40.88 21.56
C GLN A 209 44.26 42.41 21.47
N LYS A 210 43.11 43.06 21.76
CA LYS A 210 43.01 44.52 21.81
C LYS A 210 43.85 45.12 22.94
N LYS A 211 43.88 44.48 24.13
CA LYS A 211 44.75 44.90 25.24
C LYS A 211 46.23 44.78 24.87
N LEU A 212 46.64 43.64 24.30
CA LEU A 212 48.01 43.43 23.82
C LEU A 212 48.41 44.48 22.76
N MET A 213 47.54 44.79 21.80
CA MET A 213 47.81 45.85 20.81
C MET A 213 47.89 47.25 21.43
N ALA A 214 47.12 47.52 22.48
CA ALA A 214 47.21 48.79 23.21
C ALA A 214 48.51 48.89 24.02
N GLU A 215 48.94 47.81 24.68
CA GLU A 215 50.23 47.72 25.38
C GLU A 215 51.42 47.86 24.41
N GLU A 216 51.36 47.23 23.22
CA GLU A 216 52.37 47.43 22.16
C GLU A 216 52.36 48.85 21.59
N ALA A 217 51.20 49.50 21.48
CA ALA A 217 51.10 50.89 21.04
C ALA A 217 51.65 51.86 22.10
N GLU A 218 51.39 51.60 23.39
CA GLU A 218 51.95 52.37 24.50
C GLU A 218 53.47 52.17 24.64
N GLY A 219 53.99 50.96 24.39
CA GLY A 219 55.42 50.68 24.32
C GLY A 219 56.12 51.43 23.17
N LYS A 220 55.47 51.53 22.00
CA LYS A 220 55.98 52.33 20.86
C LYS A 220 55.96 53.84 21.12
N LEU A 221 55.05 54.35 21.96
CA LEU A 221 55.06 55.74 22.41
C LEU A 221 56.13 56.06 23.47
N GLN A 222 56.69 55.05 24.13
CA GLN A 222 57.85 55.21 25.01
C GLN A 222 59.18 55.11 24.23
N ASP A 223 59.25 54.30 23.17
CA ASP A 223 60.42 54.25 22.29
C ASP A 223 60.53 55.50 21.37
N GLU A 224 59.43 56.16 20.99
CA GLU A 224 59.48 57.44 20.23
C GLU A 224 59.81 58.67 21.09
N LYS A 225 59.96 58.53 22.42
CA LYS A 225 60.45 59.60 23.31
C LYS A 225 61.94 59.53 23.63
N SER A 226 62.64 58.51 23.14
CA SER A 226 64.10 58.49 23.14
C SER A 226 64.60 58.38 21.71
N VAL A 227 65.32 59.43 21.28
CA VAL A 227 66.08 59.54 20.02
C VAL A 227 65.33 60.27 18.90
N ASN A 228 65.20 61.59 19.11
CA ASN A 228 65.50 62.54 18.05
C ASN A 228 66.70 63.37 18.52
N ASP A 229 67.89 63.00 18.07
CA ASP A 229 68.96 63.96 17.78
C ASP A 229 69.92 63.37 16.73
N GLU A 230 70.21 64.21 15.74
CA GLU A 230 71.30 64.18 14.75
C GLU A 230 71.29 63.22 13.53
N HIS A 231 70.80 63.79 12.42
CA HIS A 231 71.56 64.10 11.19
C HIS A 231 72.64 63.13 10.65
N VAL A 232 72.43 62.59 9.44
CA VAL A 232 73.02 63.04 8.14
C VAL A 232 72.94 61.93 7.08
N SER A 233 72.25 62.27 5.98
CA SER A 233 72.50 61.96 4.55
C SER A 233 73.29 60.70 4.14
N GLN A 234 72.71 59.89 3.25
CA GLN A 234 73.17 59.84 1.85
C GLN A 234 72.26 59.01 0.91
N ASN A 235 72.00 59.64 -0.24
CA ASN A 235 71.87 59.09 -1.60
C ASN A 235 70.95 57.89 -1.92
N GLY A 236 70.15 58.10 -2.98
CA GLY A 236 70.02 57.10 -4.04
C GLY A 236 68.62 56.56 -4.28
N LYS A 237 67.90 57.23 -5.20
CA LYS A 237 67.02 56.65 -6.25
C LYS A 237 66.45 55.24 -6.00
N GLU A 238 65.12 55.15 -5.89
CA GLU A 238 64.34 54.37 -6.88
C GLU A 238 62.84 54.62 -6.74
N ASN A 239 62.24 55.00 -7.86
CA ASN A 239 60.80 54.99 -8.05
C ASN A 239 60.39 53.52 -8.25
N LYS A 240 59.72 52.87 -7.30
CA LYS A 240 59.01 51.59 -7.54
C LYS A 240 57.94 51.28 -6.49
N ARG A 241 56.71 51.32 -7.02
CA ARG A 241 55.72 50.24 -6.94
C ARG A 241 54.97 50.09 -5.62
N ILE A 242 53.74 50.60 -5.69
CA ILE A 242 52.54 50.07 -5.02
C ILE A 242 52.60 48.53 -4.96
N GLU A 243 52.95 47.99 -3.80
CA GLU A 243 53.04 46.54 -3.60
C GLU A 243 52.34 46.14 -2.29
N ARG A 244 51.02 46.35 -2.25
CA ARG A 244 50.12 45.64 -1.31
C ARG A 244 48.68 45.51 -1.83
N SER A 245 48.50 45.55 -3.15
CA SER A 245 47.17 45.40 -3.78
C SER A 245 47.25 44.65 -5.12
N ARG A 246 48.03 43.57 -5.19
CA ARG A 246 48.00 42.64 -6.34
C ARG A 246 47.78 41.19 -5.93
N CYS A 247 48.23 40.79 -4.73
CA CYS A 247 48.01 39.43 -4.23
C CYS A 247 46.53 39.17 -3.87
N SER A 248 45.86 40.14 -3.23
CA SER A 248 44.43 40.02 -2.90
C SER A 248 43.53 40.01 -4.15
N ILE A 249 43.83 40.87 -5.15
CA ILE A 249 43.06 40.93 -6.39
C ILE A 249 43.28 39.68 -7.26
N MET A 250 44.52 39.17 -7.34
CA MET A 250 44.79 37.91 -8.05
C MET A 250 44.09 36.71 -7.39
N MET A 251 44.06 36.64 -6.05
CA MET A 251 43.32 35.58 -5.35
C MET A 251 41.82 35.64 -5.61
N ILE A 252 41.23 36.85 -5.68
CA ILE A 252 39.81 37.03 -5.99
C ILE A 252 39.50 36.61 -7.44
N ILE A 253 40.37 36.95 -8.41
CA ILE A 253 40.19 36.54 -9.82
C ILE A 253 40.27 35.02 -9.97
N VAL A 254 41.18 34.35 -9.25
CA VAL A 254 41.30 32.88 -9.27
C VAL A 254 40.05 32.21 -8.65
N LEU A 255 39.52 32.74 -7.55
CA LEU A 255 38.30 32.24 -6.93
C LEU A 255 37.07 32.38 -7.85
N ILE A 256 36.92 33.54 -8.52
CA ILE A 256 35.83 33.75 -9.48
C ILE A 256 35.96 32.80 -10.68
N GLY A 257 37.17 32.57 -11.18
CA GLY A 257 37.43 31.61 -12.26
C GLY A 257 37.05 30.17 -11.90
N LEU A 258 37.35 29.73 -10.67
CA LEU A 258 36.98 28.40 -10.19
C LEU A 258 35.46 28.24 -10.03
N ILE A 259 34.76 29.26 -9.52
CA ILE A 259 33.30 29.23 -9.37
C ILE A 259 32.61 29.17 -10.75
N LEU A 260 33.09 29.97 -11.71
CA LEU A 260 32.56 29.94 -13.07
C LEU A 260 32.85 28.61 -13.78
N GLY A 261 34.03 28.00 -13.57
CA GLY A 261 34.36 26.69 -14.12
C GLY A 261 33.49 25.56 -13.56
N ILE A 262 33.24 25.55 -12.25
CA ILE A 262 32.39 24.53 -11.59
C ILE A 262 30.94 24.67 -12.05
N SER A 263 30.42 25.90 -12.14
CA SER A 263 29.06 26.14 -12.63
C SER A 263 28.88 25.72 -14.11
N GLY A 264 29.89 25.91 -14.95
CA GLY A 264 29.89 25.42 -16.34
C GLY A 264 29.87 23.90 -16.45
N LEU A 265 30.62 23.19 -15.60
CA LEU A 265 30.63 21.72 -15.54
C LEU A 265 29.29 21.14 -15.08
N ILE A 266 28.64 21.76 -14.09
CA ILE A 266 27.31 21.34 -13.61
C ILE A 266 26.25 21.51 -14.71
N ILE A 267 26.30 22.61 -15.47
CA ILE A 267 25.39 22.85 -16.60
C ILE A 267 25.65 21.84 -17.74
N TYR A 268 26.92 21.51 -18.01
CA TYR A 268 27.29 20.51 -19.02
C TYR A 268 26.82 19.09 -18.64
N CYS A 269 26.99 18.67 -17.38
CA CYS A 269 26.50 17.39 -16.87
C CYS A 269 24.97 17.29 -16.94
N ASN A 270 24.24 18.31 -16.49
CA ASN A 270 22.78 18.32 -16.55
C ASN A 270 22.23 18.28 -17.99
N LYS A 271 22.97 18.84 -18.96
CA LYS A 271 22.58 18.82 -20.37
C LYS A 271 22.81 17.43 -21.01
N ASN A 272 23.86 16.72 -20.61
CA ASN A 272 24.14 15.36 -21.07
C ASN A 272 23.22 14.30 -20.43
N ASP A 273 22.83 14.47 -19.16
CA ASP A 273 21.85 13.58 -18.50
C ASP A 273 20.45 13.69 -19.13
N CYS A 274 20.08 14.86 -19.64
CA CYS A 274 18.83 15.07 -20.38
C CYS A 274 18.84 14.36 -21.76
N ILE A 275 20.02 14.19 -22.38
CA ILE A 275 20.18 13.46 -23.65
C ILE A 275 20.13 11.94 -23.41
N PHE A 276 20.74 11.46 -22.32
CA PHE A 276 20.74 10.03 -21.97
C PHE A 276 19.34 9.51 -21.59
N THR A 277 18.53 10.35 -20.94
CA THR A 277 17.15 9.99 -20.57
C THR A 277 16.22 9.91 -21.79
N ARG A 278 16.47 10.70 -22.85
CA ARG A 278 15.68 10.64 -24.10
C ARG A 278 16.02 9.45 -25.00
N LEU A 279 17.25 8.92 -24.96
CA LEU A 279 17.61 7.72 -25.73
C LEU A 279 17.02 6.42 -25.15
N LYS A 280 16.71 6.38 -23.85
CA LYS A 280 16.15 5.21 -23.16
C LYS A 280 14.63 5.02 -23.34
N GLN A 281 13.95 5.97 -24.01
CA GLN A 281 12.53 5.89 -24.37
C GLN A 281 12.28 5.53 -25.85
N MET A 282 13.34 5.35 -26.65
CA MET A 282 13.25 4.98 -28.08
C MET A 282 13.85 3.59 -28.40
N LEU A 283 14.09 2.75 -27.39
CA LEU A 283 14.38 1.32 -27.47
C LEU A 283 13.36 0.57 -26.62
#